data_AF-A0A926ZWM0-F1
#
_entry.id   AF-A0A926ZWM0-F1
#
_cell.length_a   1.000
_cell.length_b   1.000
_cell.length_c   1.000
_cell.angle_alpha   90.00
_cell.angle_beta   90.00
_cell.angle_gamma   90.00
#
_symmetry.space_group_name_H-M   'P 1'
#
loop_
_entity.id
_entity.type
_entity.pdbx_description
1 polymer ?
#
loop_
_entity_poly.entity_id
_entity_poly.type
_entity_poly.pdbx_seq_one_letter_code
_entity_poly.pdbx_strand_id
1 'polypeptide(L)'
;MEAQLEQLIQQAQQADVAAAERSQVIAAIAEILLRSRKIGRPPAGQPLTEIYQELCERLRQQLLQDLPPALKTYSQALPAREWATALQHQAARKILDDNQLKQIALEAQNHPPQSALRRHALMQLVEAIRLSGRLARPHRGKFSPQFYDLLHEEAVNKTLAYLCRHIDSYDPARGQAQKFMNWVNFRLDRTLIECRREFSDRNTTALPNLNDLETLPQPETAPSLADNVHDYIRADPDGDFQATHVRNRPDASFQTIALARLMGKSWEEISADLGIKIPTLSSFFQRCCDKFSAKFQELL
;
A
#
# COMPACT_ATOMS: atom_id res chain seq x y z
N MET A 1 23.23 -0.82 8.90
CA MET A 1 23.05 -2.22 8.49
C MET A 1 23.42 -2.41 7.03
N GLU A 2 22.92 -1.58 6.12
CA GLU A 2 23.23 -1.66 4.67
C GLU A 2 24.71 -1.39 4.34
N ALA A 3 25.29 -0.28 4.79
CA ALA A 3 26.71 0.02 4.60
C ALA A 3 27.66 -1.06 5.17
N GLN A 4 27.28 -1.67 6.30
CA GLN A 4 28.05 -2.77 6.90
C GLN A 4 27.98 -4.04 6.04
N LEU A 5 26.81 -4.33 5.47
CA LEU A 5 26.63 -5.48 4.58
C LEU A 5 27.42 -5.30 3.28
N GLU A 6 27.40 -4.10 2.69
CA GLU A 6 28.19 -3.76 1.49
C GLU A 6 29.69 -3.93 1.72
N GLN A 7 30.20 -3.42 2.85
CA GLN A 7 31.60 -3.57 3.22
C GLN A 7 32.00 -5.04 3.35
N LEU A 8 31.17 -5.86 4.01
CA LEU A 8 31.44 -7.30 4.16
C LEU A 8 31.37 -8.04 2.82
N ILE A 9 30.45 -7.66 1.92
CA ILE A 9 30.36 -8.24 0.58
C ILE A 9 31.63 -7.91 -0.22
N GLN A 10 32.10 -6.66 -0.18
CA GLN A 10 33.33 -6.25 -0.86
C GLN A 10 34.55 -7.01 -0.31
N GLN A 11 34.67 -7.14 1.01
CA GLN A 11 35.72 -7.94 1.65
C GLN A 11 35.67 -9.41 1.21
N ALA A 12 34.47 -10.01 1.10
CA ALA A 12 34.32 -11.40 0.66
C ALA A 12 34.60 -11.64 -0.83
N GLN A 13 34.57 -10.57 -1.66
CA GLN A 13 34.87 -10.61 -3.08
C GLN A 13 36.35 -10.36 -3.41
N GLN A 14 37.13 -9.77 -2.50
CA GLN A 14 38.56 -9.52 -2.70
C GLN A 14 39.33 -10.84 -2.83
N ALA A 15 40.17 -10.95 -3.87
CA ALA A 15 40.89 -12.16 -4.22
C ALA A 15 42.05 -12.50 -3.27
N ASP A 16 42.59 -11.52 -2.55
CA ASP A 16 43.75 -11.66 -1.64
C ASP A 16 43.39 -12.10 -0.21
N VAL A 17 42.10 -12.27 0.11
CA VAL A 17 41.68 -12.66 1.46
C VAL A 17 41.95 -14.15 1.70
N ALA A 18 42.67 -14.45 2.78
CA ALA A 18 42.96 -15.82 3.18
C ALA A 18 41.67 -16.65 3.33
N ALA A 19 41.71 -17.94 2.96
CA ALA A 19 40.52 -18.80 2.95
C ALA A 19 39.79 -18.87 4.31
N ALA A 20 40.54 -18.77 5.42
CA ALA A 20 40.01 -18.73 6.78
C ALA A 20 39.25 -17.41 7.07
N GLU A 21 39.83 -16.28 6.68
CA GLU A 21 39.25 -14.95 6.85
C GLU A 21 37.99 -14.79 5.98
N ARG A 22 38.03 -15.30 4.75
CA ARG A 22 36.85 -15.33 3.85
C ARG A 22 35.69 -16.12 4.45
N SER A 23 35.98 -17.25 5.10
CA SER A 23 34.97 -18.06 5.78
C SER A 23 34.34 -17.33 6.97
N GLN A 24 35.13 -16.55 7.71
CA GLN A 24 34.64 -15.70 8.81
C GLN A 24 33.75 -14.57 8.31
N VAL A 25 34.12 -13.90 7.22
CA VAL A 25 33.31 -12.84 6.60
C VAL A 25 31.98 -13.41 6.09
N ILE A 26 31.99 -14.57 5.43
CA ILE A 26 30.75 -15.25 5.00
C ILE A 26 29.86 -15.59 6.19
N ALA A 27 30.42 -16.08 7.29
CA ALA A 27 29.67 -16.34 8.51
C ALA A 27 29.05 -15.05 9.10
N ALA A 28 29.78 -13.94 9.09
CA ALA A 28 29.27 -12.65 9.54
C ALA A 28 28.11 -12.14 8.66
N ILE A 29 28.20 -12.31 7.33
CA ILE A 29 27.10 -11.99 6.41
C ILE A 29 25.88 -12.86 6.71
N ALA A 30 26.07 -14.17 6.90
CA ALA A 30 24.98 -15.09 7.25
C ALA A 30 24.27 -14.66 8.55
N GLU A 31 25.02 -14.23 9.57
CA GLU A 31 24.46 -13.70 10.82
C GLU A 31 23.60 -12.44 10.61
N ILE A 32 24.07 -11.51 9.78
CA ILE A 32 23.30 -10.29 9.45
C ILE A 32 21.99 -10.68 8.77
N LEU A 33 22.03 -11.61 7.80
CA LEU A 33 20.83 -12.12 7.12
C LEU A 33 19.87 -12.81 8.10
N LEU A 34 20.39 -13.61 9.04
CA LEU A 34 19.58 -14.29 10.04
C LEU A 34 18.90 -13.30 11.00
N ARG A 35 19.49 -12.14 11.29
CA ARG A 35 18.83 -11.11 12.14
C ARG A 35 17.58 -10.51 11.49
N SER A 36 17.56 -10.39 10.17
CA SER A 36 16.39 -9.87 9.43
C SER A 36 15.37 -10.94 9.02
N ARG A 37 15.60 -12.22 9.35
CA ARG A 37 14.75 -13.35 8.92
C ARG A 37 13.27 -13.16 9.23
N LYS A 38 12.39 -13.65 8.36
CA LYS A 38 10.94 -13.62 8.57
C LYS A 38 10.39 -14.84 9.33
N ILE A 39 11.15 -15.94 9.33
CA ILE A 39 10.76 -17.22 9.96
C ILE A 39 11.77 -17.59 11.06
N GLY A 40 11.29 -18.25 12.12
CA GLY A 40 12.08 -18.68 13.27
C GLY A 40 12.48 -17.51 14.18
N ARG A 41 11.69 -16.43 14.22
CA ARG A 41 11.92 -15.37 15.22
C ARG A 41 11.36 -15.82 16.57
N PRO A 42 12.03 -15.54 17.70
CA PRO A 42 11.46 -15.85 18.99
C PRO A 42 10.21 -15.01 19.26
N PRO A 43 9.20 -15.54 19.98
CA PRO A 43 8.18 -14.71 20.59
C PRO A 43 8.84 -13.73 21.58
N ALA A 44 8.30 -12.53 21.72
CA ALA A 44 8.90 -11.49 22.55
C ALA A 44 9.15 -11.99 23.99
N GLY A 45 10.43 -12.06 24.38
CA GLY A 45 10.86 -12.46 25.72
C GLY A 45 10.85 -13.96 26.03
N GLN A 46 10.66 -14.84 25.03
CA GLN A 46 10.65 -16.30 25.24
C GLN A 46 11.69 -17.01 24.35
N PRO A 47 12.30 -18.11 24.85
CA PRO A 47 13.20 -18.93 24.03
C PRO A 47 12.43 -19.58 22.87
N LEU A 48 13.12 -19.84 21.77
CA LEU A 48 12.56 -20.55 20.62
C LEU A 48 12.19 -21.98 21.01
N THR A 49 11.01 -22.46 20.61
CA THR A 49 10.69 -23.90 20.61
C THR A 49 11.70 -24.66 19.73
N GLU A 50 11.96 -25.93 20.03
CA GLU A 50 12.90 -26.81 19.31
C GLU A 50 12.73 -26.74 17.78
N ILE A 51 11.49 -26.75 17.29
CA ILE A 51 11.16 -26.67 15.86
C ILE A 51 11.71 -25.39 15.21
N TYR A 52 11.59 -24.24 15.89
CA TYR A 52 12.06 -22.97 15.34
C TYR A 52 13.58 -22.81 15.45
N GLN A 53 14.21 -23.44 16.44
CA GLN A 53 15.66 -23.53 16.54
C GLN A 53 16.23 -24.34 15.37
N GLU A 54 15.69 -25.54 15.14
CA GLU A 54 16.09 -26.41 14.03
C GLU A 54 15.91 -25.69 12.69
N LEU A 55 14.78 -24.99 12.49
CA LEU A 55 14.53 -24.22 11.27
C LEU A 55 15.55 -23.09 11.09
N CYS A 56 15.93 -22.39 12.16
CA CYS A 56 16.96 -21.35 12.10
C CYS A 56 18.34 -21.93 11.75
N GLU A 57 18.70 -23.07 12.31
CA GLU A 57 19.96 -23.76 12.04
C GLU A 57 20.02 -24.25 10.59
N ARG A 58 18.95 -24.86 10.09
CA ARG A 58 18.84 -25.26 8.68
C ARG A 58 18.95 -24.06 7.75
N LEU A 59 18.28 -22.95 8.08
CA LEU A 59 18.38 -21.71 7.30
C LEU A 59 19.81 -21.17 7.28
N ARG A 60 20.49 -21.20 8.43
CA ARG A 60 21.90 -20.81 8.54
C ARG A 60 22.79 -21.68 7.65
N GLN A 61 22.65 -22.99 7.73
CA GLN A 61 23.43 -23.92 6.91
C GLN A 61 23.18 -23.70 5.41
N GLN A 62 21.91 -23.50 5.01
CA GLN A 62 21.58 -23.22 3.61
C GLN A 62 22.15 -21.88 3.13
N LEU A 63 22.12 -20.84 3.97
CA LEU A 63 22.74 -19.55 3.65
C LEU A 63 24.25 -19.67 3.48
N LEU A 64 24.94 -20.41 4.35
CA LEU A 64 26.39 -20.64 4.23
C LEU A 64 26.76 -21.40 2.94
N GLN A 65 25.87 -22.26 2.44
CA GLN A 65 26.05 -22.96 1.16
C GLN A 65 25.76 -22.05 -0.04
N ASP A 66 24.76 -21.17 0.05
CA ASP A 66 24.30 -20.33 -1.06
C ASP A 66 25.10 -19.02 -1.20
N LEU A 67 25.72 -18.54 -0.11
CA LEU A 67 26.50 -17.30 -0.08
C LEU A 67 27.73 -17.31 -1.00
N PRO A 68 28.61 -18.34 -0.98
CA PRO A 68 29.81 -18.35 -1.83
C PRO A 68 29.52 -18.18 -3.34
N PRO A 69 28.56 -18.90 -3.96
CA PRO A 69 28.22 -18.66 -5.37
C PRO A 69 27.48 -17.34 -5.57
N ALA A 70 26.60 -16.92 -4.65
CA ALA A 70 25.86 -15.66 -4.76
C ALA A 70 26.77 -14.42 -4.67
N LEU A 71 27.84 -14.49 -3.89
CA LEU A 71 28.84 -13.42 -3.79
C LEU A 71 29.66 -13.26 -5.08
N LYS A 72 29.84 -14.33 -5.86
CA LYS A 72 30.54 -14.24 -7.15
C LYS A 72 29.68 -13.56 -8.23
N THR A 73 28.36 -13.68 -8.14
CA THR A 73 27.42 -13.13 -9.11
C THR A 73 26.87 -11.76 -8.71
N TYR A 74 27.08 -11.34 -7.46
CA TYR A 74 26.63 -10.04 -6.97
C TYR A 74 27.33 -8.89 -7.71
N SER A 75 26.52 -7.98 -8.25
CA SER A 75 26.95 -6.74 -8.88
C SER A 75 26.49 -5.55 -8.03
N GLN A 76 27.35 -4.53 -7.91
CA GLN A 76 27.07 -3.30 -7.16
C GLN A 76 25.90 -2.48 -7.75
N ALA A 77 25.39 -2.85 -8.93
CA ALA A 77 24.21 -2.24 -9.53
C ALA A 77 22.90 -2.56 -8.79
N LEU A 78 22.87 -3.63 -7.97
CA LEU A 78 21.69 -4.02 -7.20
C LEU A 78 21.91 -3.68 -5.72
N PRO A 79 20.95 -3.02 -5.03
CA PRO A 79 21.11 -2.68 -3.62
C PRO A 79 21.39 -3.92 -2.75
N ALA A 80 22.40 -3.85 -1.88
CA ALA A 80 22.82 -5.00 -1.07
C ALA A 80 21.68 -5.58 -0.23
N ARG A 81 20.74 -4.73 0.21
CA ARG A 81 19.56 -5.14 0.96
C ARG A 81 18.57 -5.97 0.12
N GLU A 82 18.35 -5.61 -1.13
CA GLU A 82 17.46 -6.35 -2.03
C GLU A 82 18.06 -7.71 -2.37
N TRP A 83 19.37 -7.74 -2.66
CA TRP A 83 20.13 -8.97 -2.87
C TRP A 83 20.04 -9.89 -1.65
N ALA A 84 20.30 -9.35 -0.46
CA ALA A 84 20.21 -10.07 0.81
C ALA A 84 18.83 -10.67 1.05
N THR A 85 17.77 -9.90 0.78
CA THR A 85 16.38 -10.34 0.94
C THR A 85 16.05 -11.47 -0.05
N ALA A 86 16.48 -11.33 -1.31
CA ALA A 86 16.29 -12.35 -2.33
C ALA A 86 17.02 -13.66 -1.98
N LEU A 87 18.28 -13.57 -1.54
CA LEU A 87 19.07 -14.72 -1.12
C LEU A 87 18.42 -15.42 0.09
N GLN A 88 17.97 -14.65 1.07
CA GLN A 88 17.25 -15.18 2.23
C GLN A 88 15.94 -15.88 1.83
N HIS A 89 15.15 -15.29 0.93
CA HIS A 89 13.93 -15.93 0.42
C HIS A 89 14.24 -17.22 -0.34
N GLN A 90 15.31 -17.24 -1.14
CA GLN A 90 15.74 -18.43 -1.87
C GLN A 90 16.17 -19.55 -0.93
N ALA A 91 16.98 -19.22 0.09
CA ALA A 91 17.39 -20.17 1.12
C ALA A 91 16.18 -20.71 1.90
N ALA A 92 15.28 -19.82 2.32
CA ALA A 92 14.02 -20.21 2.98
C ALA A 92 13.20 -21.17 2.11
N ARG A 93 13.07 -20.90 0.81
CA ARG A 93 12.32 -21.74 -0.12
C ARG A 93 12.88 -23.17 -0.24
N LYS A 94 14.21 -23.32 -0.15
CA LYS A 94 14.87 -24.63 -0.20
C LYS A 94 14.62 -25.46 1.06
N ILE A 95 14.63 -24.81 2.23
CA ILE A 95 14.44 -25.51 3.51
C ILE A 95 12.97 -25.79 3.86
N LEU A 96 12.04 -24.97 3.36
CA LEU A 96 10.60 -25.09 3.66
C LEU A 96 9.94 -26.16 2.78
N ASP A 97 10.08 -27.40 3.23
CA ASP A 97 9.34 -28.52 2.69
C ASP A 97 7.96 -28.71 3.35
N ASP A 98 7.20 -29.68 2.85
CA ASP A 98 5.86 -29.97 3.37
C ASP A 98 5.90 -30.46 4.83
N ASN A 99 6.96 -31.17 5.23
CA ASN A 99 7.12 -31.67 6.59
C ASN A 99 7.37 -30.52 7.56
N GLN A 100 8.21 -29.55 7.20
CA GLN A 100 8.44 -28.34 8.00
C GLN A 100 7.16 -27.53 8.17
N LEU A 101 6.40 -27.34 7.08
CA LEU A 101 5.11 -26.64 7.14
C LEU A 101 4.10 -27.40 8.03
N LYS A 102 4.08 -28.73 7.94
CA LYS A 102 3.27 -29.60 8.81
C LYS A 102 3.67 -29.47 10.28
N GLN A 103 4.96 -29.48 10.61
CA GLN A 103 5.43 -29.32 11.99
C GLN A 103 5.02 -27.97 12.59
N ILE A 104 5.17 -26.88 11.84
CA ILE A 104 4.73 -25.54 12.29
C ILE A 104 3.20 -25.50 12.48
N ALA A 105 2.44 -26.19 11.62
CA ALA A 105 0.99 -26.29 11.77
C ALA A 105 0.57 -27.07 13.03
N LEU A 106 1.23 -28.19 13.33
CA LEU A 106 0.97 -28.97 14.54
C LEU A 106 1.36 -28.20 15.81
N GLU A 107 2.47 -27.47 15.77
CA GLU A 107 2.86 -26.57 16.87
C GLU A 107 1.76 -25.54 17.17
N ALA A 108 1.14 -24.95 16.13
CA ALA A 108 0.02 -24.04 16.32
C ALA A 108 -1.22 -24.72 16.94
N GLN A 109 -1.49 -25.99 16.64
CA GLN A 109 -2.58 -26.77 17.25
C GLN A 109 -2.31 -27.09 18.73
N ASN A 110 -1.05 -27.31 19.11
CA ASN A 110 -0.66 -27.67 20.47
C ASN A 110 -0.85 -26.54 21.50
N HIS A 111 -0.97 -25.30 21.04
CA HIS A 111 -1.19 -24.15 21.92
C HIS A 111 -2.68 -23.84 22.09
N PRO A 112 -3.14 -23.42 23.29
CA PRO A 112 -4.52 -23.04 23.54
C PRO A 112 -4.99 -21.90 22.61
N PRO A 113 -6.30 -21.88 22.26
CA PRO A 113 -6.91 -20.77 21.54
C PRO A 113 -6.57 -19.42 22.18
N GLN A 114 -6.33 -18.40 21.34
CA GLN A 114 -6.02 -17.02 21.74
C GLN A 114 -4.68 -16.78 22.48
N SER A 115 -3.92 -17.83 22.81
CA SER A 115 -2.59 -17.65 23.43
C SER A 115 -1.61 -16.90 22.54
N ALA A 116 -0.65 -16.19 23.16
CA ALA A 116 0.41 -15.48 22.44
C ALA A 116 1.28 -16.44 21.60
N LEU A 117 1.56 -17.63 22.15
CA LEU A 117 2.31 -18.68 21.47
C LEU A 117 1.58 -19.21 20.24
N ARG A 118 0.27 -19.46 20.34
CA ARG A 118 -0.54 -19.84 19.17
C ARG A 118 -0.54 -18.77 18.09
N ARG A 119 -0.71 -17.50 18.47
CA ARG A 119 -0.67 -16.38 17.52
C ARG A 119 0.68 -16.28 16.83
N HIS A 120 1.76 -16.46 17.59
CA HIS A 120 3.11 -16.51 17.05
C HIS A 120 3.27 -17.68 16.07
N ALA A 121 2.89 -18.89 16.45
CA ALA A 121 3.00 -20.08 15.61
C ALA A 121 2.19 -19.95 14.31
N LEU A 122 0.97 -19.40 14.37
CA LEU A 122 0.16 -19.11 13.19
C LEU A 122 0.81 -18.05 12.27
N MET A 123 1.41 -17.00 12.85
CA MET A 123 2.16 -16.02 12.07
C MET A 123 3.36 -16.66 11.36
N GLN A 124 4.11 -17.51 12.07
CA GLN A 124 5.23 -18.27 11.49
C GLN A 124 4.76 -19.19 10.37
N LEU A 125 3.61 -19.86 10.55
CA LEU A 125 3.01 -20.73 9.54
C LEU A 125 2.65 -19.94 8.27
N VAL A 126 2.01 -18.79 8.41
CA VAL A 126 1.62 -17.94 7.27
C VAL A 126 2.84 -17.48 6.48
N GLU A 127 3.87 -16.96 7.16
CA GLU A 127 5.11 -16.54 6.52
C GLU A 127 5.84 -17.72 5.85
N ALA A 128 5.87 -18.88 6.51
CA ALA A 128 6.47 -20.09 5.96
C ALA A 128 5.75 -20.58 4.70
N ILE A 129 4.41 -20.58 4.68
CA ILE A 129 3.63 -20.95 3.49
C ILE A 129 3.96 -20.00 2.33
N ARG A 130 3.99 -18.68 2.56
CA ARG A 130 4.32 -17.70 1.51
C ARG A 130 5.73 -17.88 0.97
N LEU A 131 6.71 -18.05 1.85
CA LEU A 131 8.13 -18.20 1.47
C LEU A 131 8.45 -19.55 0.82
N SER A 132 7.69 -20.60 1.13
CA SER A 132 7.86 -21.92 0.51
C SER A 132 7.65 -21.92 -1.01
N GLY A 133 6.87 -20.96 -1.54
CA GLY A 133 6.49 -20.93 -2.95
C GLY A 133 5.71 -22.17 -3.41
N ARG A 134 5.06 -22.90 -2.49
CA ARG A 134 4.29 -24.14 -2.75
C ARG A 134 2.79 -23.92 -2.96
N LEU A 135 2.33 -22.68 -2.89
CA LEU A 135 0.93 -22.33 -3.18
C LEU A 135 0.65 -22.59 -4.66
N ALA A 136 -0.38 -23.40 -4.92
CA ALA A 136 -0.83 -23.71 -6.25
C ALA A 136 -1.39 -22.45 -6.93
N ARG A 137 -1.29 -22.42 -8.26
CA ARG A 137 -1.90 -21.40 -9.10
C ARG A 137 -2.92 -22.04 -10.05
N PRO A 138 -4.06 -22.52 -9.54
CA PRO A 138 -5.08 -23.16 -10.37
C PRO A 138 -5.76 -22.15 -11.30
N HIS A 139 -6.34 -22.63 -12.40
CA HIS A 139 -7.20 -21.85 -13.30
C HIS A 139 -6.57 -20.63 -14.01
N ARG A 140 -5.22 -20.51 -14.06
CA ARG A 140 -4.51 -19.40 -14.74
C ARG A 140 -5.04 -19.09 -16.15
N GLY A 141 -5.33 -20.12 -16.96
CA GLY A 141 -5.78 -19.95 -18.35
C GLY A 141 -7.21 -19.45 -18.53
N LYS A 142 -7.97 -19.23 -17.44
CA LYS A 142 -9.38 -18.78 -17.51
C LYS A 142 -9.56 -17.27 -17.39
N PHE A 143 -8.47 -16.52 -17.20
CA PHE A 143 -8.50 -15.10 -16.88
C PHE A 143 -7.37 -14.35 -17.59
N SER A 144 -7.48 -13.02 -17.69
CA SER A 144 -6.33 -12.20 -18.09
C SER A 144 -5.24 -12.26 -17.00
N PRO A 145 -3.94 -12.19 -17.35
CA PRO A 145 -2.86 -12.34 -16.37
C PRO A 145 -2.94 -11.35 -15.20
N GLN A 146 -3.22 -10.08 -15.48
CA GLN A 146 -3.28 -9.01 -14.46
C GLN A 146 -4.45 -9.22 -13.49
N PHE A 147 -5.63 -9.56 -14.01
CA PHE A 147 -6.79 -9.83 -13.18
C PHE A 147 -6.61 -11.13 -12.37
N TYR A 148 -5.99 -12.14 -12.97
CA TYR A 148 -5.67 -13.38 -12.28
C TYR A 148 -4.78 -13.16 -11.07
N ASP A 149 -3.71 -12.36 -11.20
CA ASP A 149 -2.78 -12.13 -10.10
C ASP A 149 -3.48 -11.46 -8.90
N LEU A 150 -4.35 -10.47 -9.14
CA LEU A 150 -5.17 -9.86 -8.08
C LEU A 150 -6.12 -10.87 -7.43
N LEU A 151 -6.84 -11.64 -8.25
CA LEU A 151 -7.77 -12.66 -7.76
C LEU A 151 -7.05 -13.76 -6.96
N HIS A 152 -5.86 -14.15 -7.42
CA HIS A 152 -5.03 -15.15 -6.78
C HIS A 152 -4.51 -14.66 -5.43
N GLU A 153 -4.00 -13.44 -5.35
CA GLU A 153 -3.56 -12.86 -4.08
C GLU A 153 -4.71 -12.72 -3.07
N GLU A 154 -5.90 -12.30 -3.51
CA GLU A 154 -7.09 -12.26 -2.65
C GLU A 154 -7.48 -13.66 -2.13
N ALA A 155 -7.49 -14.65 -3.03
CA ALA A 155 -7.77 -16.04 -2.64
C ALA A 155 -6.72 -16.60 -1.69
N VAL A 156 -5.44 -16.25 -1.85
CA VAL A 156 -4.36 -16.60 -0.93
C VAL A 156 -4.62 -15.98 0.44
N ASN A 157 -4.93 -14.68 0.52
CA ASN A 157 -5.22 -13.97 1.77
C ASN A 157 -6.39 -14.62 2.53
N LYS A 158 -7.51 -14.85 1.84
CA LYS A 158 -8.69 -15.52 2.41
C LYS A 158 -8.37 -16.94 2.86
N THR A 159 -7.57 -17.68 2.10
CA THR A 159 -7.16 -19.05 2.46
C THR A 159 -6.29 -19.06 3.71
N LEU A 160 -5.28 -18.19 3.80
CA LEU A 160 -4.42 -18.09 4.98
C LEU A 160 -5.23 -17.67 6.23
N ALA A 161 -6.17 -16.74 6.09
CA ALA A 161 -7.08 -16.37 7.17
C ALA A 161 -7.97 -17.55 7.62
N TYR A 162 -8.46 -18.36 6.66
CA TYR A 162 -9.18 -19.59 6.96
C TYR A 162 -8.30 -20.58 7.73
N LEU A 163 -7.06 -20.81 7.31
CA LEU A 163 -6.12 -21.71 8.00
C LEU A 163 -5.93 -21.28 9.46
N CYS A 164 -5.73 -19.99 9.71
CA CYS A 164 -5.57 -19.49 11.08
C CYS A 164 -6.78 -19.75 11.99
N ARG A 165 -7.99 -19.75 11.42
CA ARG A 165 -9.24 -20.00 12.15
C ARG A 165 -9.56 -21.48 12.30
N HIS A 166 -9.13 -22.30 11.34
CA HIS A 166 -9.51 -23.71 11.24
C HIS A 166 -8.31 -24.65 11.38
N ILE A 167 -7.21 -24.17 11.98
CA ILE A 167 -6.00 -25.00 12.12
C ILE A 167 -6.30 -26.27 12.92
N ASP A 168 -7.17 -26.23 13.94
CA ASP A 168 -7.54 -27.42 14.73
C ASP A 168 -8.32 -28.48 13.95
N SER A 169 -8.90 -28.12 12.79
CA SER A 169 -9.59 -29.07 11.92
C SER A 169 -8.64 -29.82 10.99
N TYR A 170 -7.37 -29.42 10.93
CA TYR A 170 -6.36 -30.14 10.17
C TYR A 170 -6.05 -31.47 10.83
N ASP A 171 -6.23 -32.54 10.07
CA ASP A 171 -5.91 -33.90 10.48
C ASP A 171 -4.63 -34.37 9.74
N PRO A 172 -3.50 -34.57 10.45
CA PRO A 172 -2.23 -34.96 9.83
C PRO A 172 -2.22 -36.38 9.26
N ALA A 173 -3.18 -37.23 9.63
CA ALA A 173 -3.31 -38.60 9.13
C ALA A 173 -4.23 -38.68 7.89
N ARG A 174 -4.94 -37.59 7.56
CA ARG A 174 -5.92 -37.56 6.47
C ARG A 174 -5.27 -37.56 5.08
N GLY A 175 -5.77 -38.45 4.22
CA GLY A 175 -5.38 -38.56 2.80
C GLY A 175 -4.15 -39.45 2.56
N GLN A 176 -4.04 -40.03 1.36
CA GLN A 176 -3.00 -41.02 1.04
C GLN A 176 -1.56 -40.49 1.16
N ALA A 177 -1.34 -39.21 0.83
CA ALA A 177 0.00 -38.60 0.87
C ALA A 177 0.31 -37.87 2.19
N GLN A 178 -0.69 -37.66 3.07
CA GLN A 178 -0.56 -36.97 4.37
C GLN A 178 0.19 -35.62 4.34
N LYS A 179 0.12 -34.92 3.20
CA LYS A 179 0.81 -33.65 2.95
C LYS A 179 -0.01 -32.46 3.41
N PHE A 180 0.61 -31.55 4.17
CA PHE A 180 -0.04 -30.34 4.66
C PHE A 180 -0.44 -29.41 3.51
N MET A 181 0.44 -29.19 2.53
CA MET A 181 0.17 -28.30 1.40
C MET A 181 -0.94 -28.80 0.47
N ASN A 182 -1.27 -30.10 0.47
CA ASN A 182 -2.42 -30.59 -0.28
C ASN A 182 -3.74 -30.05 0.32
N TRP A 183 -3.83 -30.00 1.65
CA TRP A 183 -4.98 -29.41 2.33
C TRP A 183 -5.07 -27.90 2.08
N VAL A 184 -3.95 -27.19 2.18
CA VAL A 184 -3.86 -25.75 1.88
C VAL A 184 -4.26 -25.46 0.43
N ASN A 185 -3.69 -26.18 -0.53
CA ASN A 185 -3.94 -25.96 -1.95
C ASN A 185 -5.36 -26.39 -2.36
N PHE A 186 -5.92 -27.43 -1.73
CA PHE A 186 -7.33 -27.77 -1.91
C PHE A 186 -8.24 -26.64 -1.44
N ARG A 187 -7.97 -26.05 -0.26
CA ARG A 187 -8.73 -24.90 0.21
C ARG A 187 -8.56 -23.70 -0.72
N LEU A 188 -7.33 -23.41 -1.17
CA LEU A 188 -7.04 -22.32 -2.10
C LEU A 188 -7.82 -22.43 -3.40
N ASP A 189 -7.88 -23.63 -3.99
CA ASP A 189 -8.66 -23.88 -5.21
C ASP A 189 -10.15 -23.53 -5.02
N ARG A 190 -10.74 -23.96 -3.91
CA ARG A 190 -12.13 -23.63 -3.56
C ARG A 190 -12.32 -22.13 -3.32
N THR A 191 -11.43 -21.50 -2.56
CA THR A 191 -11.47 -20.05 -2.29
C THR A 191 -11.37 -19.25 -3.58
N LEU A 192 -10.56 -19.69 -4.56
CA LEU A 192 -10.43 -19.01 -5.85
C LEU A 192 -11.74 -19.04 -6.65
N ILE A 193 -12.46 -20.17 -6.62
CA ILE A 193 -13.79 -20.31 -7.23
C ILE A 193 -14.80 -19.40 -6.51
N GLU A 194 -14.75 -19.33 -5.19
CA GLU A 194 -15.60 -18.43 -4.37
C GLU A 194 -15.33 -16.96 -4.74
N CYS A 195 -14.07 -16.53 -4.74
CA CYS A 195 -13.69 -15.16 -5.13
C CYS A 195 -14.19 -14.85 -6.54
N ARG A 196 -14.02 -15.77 -7.49
CA ARG A 196 -14.53 -15.58 -8.85
C ARG A 196 -16.04 -15.29 -8.86
N ARG A 197 -16.84 -16.02 -8.09
CA ARG A 197 -18.29 -15.79 -8.02
C ARG A 197 -18.60 -14.39 -7.48
N GLU A 198 -17.94 -14.00 -6.39
CA GLU A 198 -18.09 -12.66 -5.80
C GLU A 198 -17.72 -11.53 -6.79
N PHE A 199 -16.69 -11.72 -7.63
CA PHE A 199 -16.29 -10.75 -8.64
C PHE A 199 -17.17 -10.80 -9.90
N SER A 200 -17.66 -11.98 -10.28
CA SER A 200 -18.55 -12.16 -11.43
C SER A 200 -19.92 -11.51 -11.20
N ASP A 201 -20.43 -11.57 -9.97
CA ASP A 201 -21.69 -10.91 -9.58
C ASP A 201 -21.57 -9.37 -9.63
N ARG A 202 -20.35 -8.83 -9.70
CA ARG A 202 -20.06 -7.39 -9.86
C ARG A 202 -19.82 -6.96 -11.32
N ASN A 203 -20.17 -7.79 -12.31
CA ASN A 203 -19.95 -7.53 -13.74
C ASN A 203 -18.48 -7.22 -14.11
N THR A 204 -17.51 -7.63 -13.31
CA THR A 204 -16.09 -7.26 -13.51
C THR A 204 -15.34 -8.42 -14.17
N THR A 205 -15.42 -8.51 -15.50
CA THR A 205 -14.68 -9.51 -16.30
C THR A 205 -13.25 -9.09 -16.61
N ALA A 206 -12.95 -7.79 -16.48
CA ALA A 206 -11.64 -7.18 -16.66
C ALA A 206 -11.48 -6.00 -15.70
N LEU A 207 -10.23 -5.67 -15.37
CA LEU A 207 -9.93 -4.43 -14.65
C LEU A 207 -10.23 -3.24 -15.56
N PRO A 208 -10.87 -2.17 -15.06
CA PRO A 208 -10.97 -0.93 -15.81
C PRO A 208 -9.57 -0.43 -16.13
N ASN A 209 -9.37 -0.04 -17.39
CA ASN A 209 -8.13 0.59 -17.84
C ASN A 209 -8.21 2.11 -17.55
N LEU A 210 -7.07 2.81 -17.61
CA LEU A 210 -7.05 4.26 -17.35
C LEU A 210 -7.90 5.07 -18.33
N ASN A 211 -8.06 4.62 -19.58
CA ASN A 211 -8.90 5.30 -20.57
C ASN A 211 -10.40 5.16 -20.23
N ASP A 212 -10.80 4.17 -19.44
CA ASP A 212 -12.16 4.05 -18.92
C ASP A 212 -12.49 5.17 -17.93
N LEU A 213 -11.47 5.87 -17.36
CA LEU A 213 -11.68 7.05 -16.54
C LEU A 213 -12.05 8.29 -17.38
N GLU A 214 -11.61 8.35 -18.64
CA GLU A 214 -11.92 9.46 -19.56
C GLU A 214 -13.37 9.42 -20.05
N THR A 215 -14.02 8.26 -19.95
CA THR A 215 -15.42 8.06 -20.34
C THR A 215 -16.39 8.15 -19.16
N LEU A 216 -15.90 8.39 -17.94
CA LEU A 216 -16.76 8.61 -16.79
C LEU A 216 -17.56 9.91 -16.99
N PRO A 217 -18.90 9.88 -16.89
CA PRO A 217 -19.70 11.08 -16.94
C PRO A 217 -19.32 11.96 -15.75
N GLN A 218 -18.72 13.12 -16.05
CA GLN A 218 -18.52 14.14 -15.03
C GLN A 218 -19.89 14.71 -14.66
N PRO A 219 -20.15 14.96 -13.36
CA PRO A 219 -21.36 15.66 -12.97
C PRO A 219 -21.41 16.99 -13.73
N GLU A 220 -22.55 17.26 -14.40
CA GLU A 220 -22.77 18.54 -15.07
C GLU A 220 -22.46 19.67 -14.08
N THR A 221 -21.56 20.58 -14.46
CA THR A 221 -21.18 21.72 -13.64
C THR A 221 -22.41 22.59 -13.46
N ALA A 222 -23.19 22.35 -12.39
CA ALA A 222 -24.19 23.30 -11.94
C ALA A 222 -23.47 24.64 -11.73
N PRO A 223 -24.02 25.77 -12.24
CA PRO A 223 -23.41 27.08 -12.04
C PRO A 223 -23.17 27.27 -10.55
N SER A 224 -21.94 27.61 -10.19
CA SER A 224 -21.59 27.79 -8.80
C SER A 224 -22.39 28.96 -8.25
N LEU A 225 -22.61 28.99 -6.94
CA LEU A 225 -23.21 30.14 -6.28
C LEU A 225 -22.51 31.46 -6.64
N ALA A 226 -21.20 31.41 -6.87
CA ALA A 226 -20.42 32.56 -7.31
C ALA A 226 -20.81 33.04 -8.71
N ASP A 227 -21.15 32.12 -9.62
CA ASP A 227 -21.62 32.45 -10.98
C ASP A 227 -23.00 33.14 -10.94
N ASN A 228 -23.91 32.64 -10.09
CA ASN A 228 -25.23 33.25 -9.91
C ASN A 228 -25.15 34.67 -9.31
N VAL A 229 -24.28 34.87 -8.31
CA VAL A 229 -24.05 36.19 -7.71
C VAL A 229 -23.40 37.15 -8.71
N HIS A 230 -22.43 36.67 -9.49
CA HIS A 230 -21.79 37.44 -10.53
C HIS A 230 -22.79 37.91 -11.61
N ASP A 231 -23.65 37.00 -12.09
CA ASP A 231 -24.63 37.32 -13.12
C ASP A 231 -25.73 38.25 -12.60
N TYR A 232 -26.15 38.11 -11.34
CA TYR A 232 -27.11 39.01 -10.71
C TYR A 232 -26.57 40.44 -10.56
N ILE A 233 -25.32 40.59 -10.12
CA ILE A 233 -24.67 41.91 -10.01
C ILE A 233 -24.50 42.52 -11.41
N ARG A 234 -24.17 41.72 -12.43
CA ARG A 234 -24.04 42.18 -13.82
C ARG A 234 -25.37 42.62 -14.42
N ALA A 235 -26.44 41.86 -14.19
CA ALA A 235 -27.77 42.17 -14.72
C ALA A 235 -28.36 43.44 -14.10
N ASP A 236 -28.02 43.73 -12.83
CA ASP A 236 -28.52 44.87 -12.03
C ASP A 236 -30.00 45.19 -12.31
N PRO A 237 -30.91 44.23 -12.06
CA PRO A 237 -32.30 44.30 -12.51
C PRO A 237 -33.07 45.51 -11.97
N ASP A 238 -32.66 46.01 -10.79
CA ASP A 238 -33.27 47.18 -10.14
C ASP A 238 -32.49 48.49 -10.40
N GLY A 239 -31.31 48.44 -11.03
CA GLY A 239 -30.42 49.58 -11.24
C GLY A 239 -29.75 50.13 -9.96
N ASP A 240 -29.95 49.47 -8.82
CA ASP A 240 -29.50 49.93 -7.51
C ASP A 240 -27.98 49.81 -7.32
N PHE A 241 -27.34 48.84 -8.01
CA PHE A 241 -25.91 48.58 -7.89
C PHE A 241 -25.07 49.60 -8.66
N GLN A 242 -25.56 50.05 -9.83
CA GLN A 242 -24.98 51.18 -10.55
C GLN A 242 -25.26 52.52 -9.89
N ALA A 243 -26.49 52.73 -9.37
CA ALA A 243 -26.88 53.98 -8.74
C ALA A 243 -26.13 54.25 -7.42
N THR A 244 -25.73 53.20 -6.70
CA THR A 244 -24.95 53.34 -5.47
C THR A 244 -23.46 53.47 -5.81
N HIS A 245 -22.93 54.69 -5.73
CA HIS A 245 -21.54 55.00 -6.07
C HIS A 245 -20.82 55.82 -5.00
N VAL A 246 -19.49 55.86 -5.05
CA VAL A 246 -18.68 56.72 -4.18
C VAL A 246 -19.01 58.20 -4.44
N ARG A 247 -19.07 59.03 -3.39
CA ARG A 247 -19.49 60.45 -3.49
C ARG A 247 -18.75 61.19 -4.60
N ASN A 248 -19.51 61.83 -5.51
CA ASN A 248 -19.04 62.55 -6.69
C ASN A 248 -18.23 61.70 -7.72
N ARG A 249 -18.37 60.37 -7.68
CA ARG A 249 -17.65 59.43 -8.56
C ARG A 249 -18.60 58.34 -9.09
N PRO A 250 -19.42 58.62 -10.12
CA PRO A 250 -20.34 57.64 -10.71
C PRO A 250 -19.61 56.49 -11.42
N ASP A 251 -18.33 56.68 -11.77
CA ASP A 251 -17.43 55.67 -12.31
C ASP A 251 -16.97 54.62 -11.29
N ALA A 252 -17.18 54.87 -9.98
CA ALA A 252 -16.87 53.96 -8.89
C ALA A 252 -18.17 53.48 -8.21
N SER A 253 -19.03 52.81 -8.99
CA SER A 253 -20.26 52.18 -8.48
C SER A 253 -19.97 50.87 -7.73
N PHE A 254 -20.94 50.42 -6.92
CA PHE A 254 -20.85 49.12 -6.26
C PHE A 254 -20.73 47.99 -7.29
N GLN A 255 -21.47 48.06 -8.40
CA GLN A 255 -21.38 47.08 -9.49
C GLN A 255 -19.95 46.95 -10.04
N THR A 256 -19.32 48.08 -10.38
CA THR A 256 -17.97 48.12 -10.96
C THR A 256 -16.93 47.53 -10.00
N ILE A 257 -17.02 47.87 -8.72
CA ILE A 257 -16.08 47.39 -7.69
C ILE A 257 -16.32 45.91 -7.37
N ALA A 258 -17.58 45.47 -7.26
CA ALA A 258 -17.94 44.09 -6.95
C ALA A 258 -17.55 43.12 -8.07
N LEU A 259 -17.80 43.47 -9.34
CA LEU A 259 -17.37 42.65 -10.48
C LEU A 259 -15.85 42.55 -10.56
N ALA A 260 -15.12 43.65 -10.34
CA ALA A 260 -13.66 43.62 -10.28
C ALA A 260 -13.13 42.68 -9.20
N ARG A 261 -13.76 42.67 -8.01
CA ARG A 261 -13.40 41.77 -6.91
C ARG A 261 -13.73 40.30 -7.22
N LEU A 262 -14.87 40.02 -7.85
CA LEU A 262 -15.26 38.67 -8.26
C LEU A 262 -14.38 38.11 -9.39
N MET A 263 -13.83 38.98 -10.25
CA MET A 263 -12.83 38.63 -11.27
C MET A 263 -11.40 38.52 -10.71
N GLY A 264 -11.22 38.60 -9.39
CA GLY A 264 -9.94 38.37 -8.72
C GLY A 264 -9.01 39.57 -8.61
N LYS A 265 -9.44 40.79 -8.96
CA LYS A 265 -8.62 42.00 -8.76
C LYS A 265 -8.42 42.31 -7.26
N SER A 266 -7.21 42.73 -6.93
CA SER A 266 -6.81 43.24 -5.62
C SER A 266 -7.33 44.65 -5.36
N TRP A 267 -7.34 45.08 -4.10
CA TRP A 267 -7.77 46.43 -3.73
C TRP A 267 -6.81 47.50 -4.25
N GLU A 268 -5.53 47.16 -4.36
CA GLU A 268 -4.45 47.99 -4.88
C GLU A 268 -4.67 48.31 -6.36
N GLU A 269 -5.03 47.29 -7.16
CA GLU A 269 -5.35 47.44 -8.59
C GLU A 269 -6.61 48.29 -8.80
N ILE A 270 -7.68 48.02 -8.05
CA ILE A 270 -8.94 48.78 -8.15
C ILE A 270 -8.72 50.25 -7.71
N SER A 271 -7.87 50.46 -6.70
CA SER A 271 -7.48 51.79 -6.22
C SER A 271 -6.71 52.59 -7.26
N ALA A 272 -5.78 51.94 -7.97
CA ALA A 272 -5.04 52.52 -9.07
C ALA A 272 -5.95 52.83 -10.28
N ASP A 273 -6.82 51.90 -10.66
CA ASP A 273 -7.74 52.03 -11.80
C ASP A 273 -8.74 53.18 -11.61
N LEU A 274 -9.28 53.34 -10.40
CA LEU A 274 -10.31 54.33 -10.09
C LEU A 274 -9.75 55.64 -9.48
N GLY A 275 -8.47 55.67 -9.12
CA GLY A 275 -7.83 56.81 -8.44
C GLY A 275 -8.39 57.09 -7.04
N ILE A 276 -8.96 56.10 -6.35
CA ILE A 276 -9.58 56.24 -5.03
C ILE A 276 -8.76 55.50 -3.99
N LYS A 277 -8.44 56.13 -2.86
CA LYS A 277 -7.66 55.50 -1.78
C LYS A 277 -8.32 54.22 -1.27
N ILE A 278 -7.53 53.16 -1.07
CA ILE A 278 -7.97 51.84 -0.59
C ILE A 278 -8.91 51.90 0.64
N PRO A 279 -8.64 52.70 1.70
CA PRO A 279 -9.53 52.77 2.87
C PRO A 279 -10.94 53.24 2.52
N THR A 280 -11.06 54.14 1.54
CA THR A 280 -12.35 54.67 1.05
C THR A 280 -13.09 53.61 0.22
N LEU A 281 -12.40 52.87 -0.64
CA LEU A 281 -12.97 51.79 -1.45
C LEU A 281 -13.45 50.64 -0.58
N SER A 282 -12.61 50.15 0.32
CA SER A 282 -12.92 49.04 1.22
C SER A 282 -14.12 49.38 2.13
N SER A 283 -14.11 50.56 2.75
CA SER A 283 -15.21 51.01 3.62
C SER A 283 -16.51 51.26 2.85
N PHE A 284 -16.44 51.69 1.58
CA PHE A 284 -17.61 51.83 0.71
C PHE A 284 -18.17 50.45 0.33
N PHE A 285 -17.31 49.54 -0.10
CA PHE A 285 -17.71 48.20 -0.51
C PHE A 285 -18.36 47.42 0.64
N GLN A 286 -17.76 47.43 1.84
CA GLN A 286 -18.31 46.75 3.01
C GLN A 286 -19.71 47.27 3.36
N ARG A 287 -19.91 48.60 3.39
CA ARG A 287 -21.23 49.20 3.63
C ARG A 287 -22.25 48.83 2.57
N CYS A 288 -21.83 48.65 1.31
CA CYS A 288 -22.72 48.21 0.24
C CYS A 288 -23.05 46.72 0.37
N CYS A 289 -22.09 45.87 0.75
CA CYS A 289 -22.37 44.46 1.06
C CYS A 289 -23.41 44.32 2.18
N ASP A 290 -23.32 45.13 3.23
CA ASP A 290 -24.31 45.14 4.32
C ASP A 290 -25.67 45.64 3.82
N LYS A 291 -25.68 46.73 3.03
CA LYS A 291 -26.91 47.31 2.45
C LYS A 291 -27.65 46.34 1.52
N PHE A 292 -26.91 45.57 0.73
CA PHE A 292 -27.47 44.65 -0.27
C PHE A 292 -27.53 43.20 0.19
N SER A 293 -27.15 42.92 1.45
CA SER A 293 -27.12 41.56 2.01
C SER A 293 -28.46 40.82 1.86
N ALA A 294 -29.58 41.51 2.08
CA ALA A 294 -30.91 40.95 1.92
C ALA A 294 -31.19 40.50 0.47
N LYS A 295 -30.76 41.27 -0.53
CA LYS A 295 -30.93 40.91 -1.95
C LYS A 295 -30.08 39.70 -2.35
N PHE A 296 -28.90 39.54 -1.75
CA PHE A 296 -28.06 38.36 -1.96
C PHE A 296 -28.58 37.12 -1.23
N GLN A 297 -29.27 37.29 -0.10
CA GLN A 297 -29.91 36.19 0.63
C GLN A 297 -31.10 35.59 -0.12
N GLU A 298 -31.80 36.36 -0.96
CA GLU A 298 -32.89 35.85 -1.81
C GLU A 298 -32.38 35.01 -3.01
N LEU A 299 -31.09 35.05 -3.32
CA LEU A 299 -30.42 34.28 -4.39
C LEU A 299 -29.73 33.00 -3.88
N LEU A 300 -29.66 32.82 -2.56
CA LEU A 300 -29.03 31.69 -1.85
C LEU A 300 -30.07 30.62 -1.48
#